data_AF-A0A8C5SEX3-F1
#
_entry.id   AF-A0A8C5SEX3-F1
#
_cell.length_a   1.000
_cell.length_b   1.000
_cell.length_c   1.000
_cell.angle_alpha   90.00
_cell.angle_beta   90.00
_cell.angle_gamma   90.00
#
_symmetry.space_group_name_H-M   'P 1'
#
loop_
_entity.id
_entity.type
_entity.pdbx_description
1 polymer ?
#
loop_
_entity_poly.entity_id
_entity_poly.type
_entity_poly.pdbx_seq_one_letter_code
_entity_poly.pdbx_strand_id
1 'polypeptide(L)'
;MKQQEKLMRNMEAAVSRRETIVVRAESQSKTNKQVLTKGDFYYKKLELKKKIKETQKNAEECNKTITQLERSQQNLNLAIMEKERILSGMNYEAEEFDEKIDQLQAMKRQNLSDIVSNQTRVKHMQAVKEGRYSLLCRSEIMTRVEHHKVEERLRTLNTVLHQIDQEYPYYHKVFHLILLPTSPSSPQPLLPR
;
A
#
# COMPACT_ATOMS: atom_id res chain seq x y z
N MET A 1 -80.28 44.06 32.75
CA MET A 1 -80.30 42.61 33.09
C MET A 1 -80.99 41.73 32.05
N LYS A 2 -82.20 42.06 31.54
CA LYS A 2 -82.95 41.20 30.60
C LYS A 2 -82.26 40.87 29.25
N GLN A 3 -81.38 41.75 28.76
CA GLN A 3 -80.74 41.59 27.45
C GLN A 3 -79.57 40.59 27.48
N GLN A 4 -78.86 40.53 28.61
CA GLN A 4 -77.76 39.60 28.84
C GLN A 4 -78.28 38.16 28.99
N GLU A 5 -79.40 37.96 29.68
CA GLU A 5 -80.08 36.66 29.78
C GLU A 5 -80.57 36.14 28.43
N LYS A 6 -81.13 37.03 27.59
CA LYS A 6 -81.55 36.66 26.24
C LYS A 6 -80.36 36.27 25.35
N LEU A 7 -79.24 36.97 25.48
CA LEU A 7 -78.00 36.62 24.77
C LEU A 7 -77.48 35.26 25.25
N MET A 8 -77.48 35.01 26.56
CA MET A 8 -77.02 33.76 27.15
C MET A 8 -77.86 32.56 26.66
N ARG A 9 -79.19 32.69 26.66
CA ARG A 9 -80.08 31.64 26.11
C ARG A 9 -79.87 31.40 24.61
N ASN A 10 -79.66 32.45 23.83
CA ASN A 10 -79.40 32.30 22.40
C ASN A 10 -78.05 31.62 22.14
N MET A 11 -77.04 31.93 22.96
CA MET A 11 -75.72 31.31 22.90
C MET A 11 -75.80 29.82 23.29
N GLU A 12 -76.51 29.48 24.36
CA GLU A 12 -76.78 28.10 24.75
C GLU A 12 -77.50 27.32 23.64
N ALA A 13 -78.53 27.92 23.03
CA ALA A 13 -79.25 27.29 21.92
C ALA A 13 -78.37 27.09 20.67
N ALA A 14 -77.47 28.04 20.38
CA ALA A 14 -76.51 27.92 19.28
C ALA A 14 -75.47 26.82 19.54
N VAL A 15 -74.97 26.73 20.78
CA VAL A 15 -74.04 25.68 21.21
C VAL A 15 -74.70 24.30 21.15
N SER A 16 -75.92 24.15 21.68
CA SER A 16 -76.70 22.90 21.59
C SER A 16 -76.98 22.47 20.13
N ARG A 17 -77.30 23.42 19.24
CA ARG A 17 -77.47 23.12 17.81
C ARG A 17 -76.16 22.65 17.18
N ARG A 18 -75.04 23.32 17.47
CA ARG A 18 -73.72 22.92 16.99
C ARG A 18 -73.35 21.53 17.47
N GLU A 19 -73.54 21.24 18.75
CA GLU A 19 -73.28 19.93 19.34
C GLU A 19 -74.14 18.84 18.70
N THR A 20 -75.42 19.12 18.46
CA THR A 20 -76.32 18.18 17.76
C THR A 20 -75.85 17.90 16.32
N ILE A 21 -75.36 18.91 15.61
CA ILE A 21 -74.81 18.76 14.25
C ILE A 21 -73.53 17.92 14.28
N VAL A 22 -72.62 18.17 15.21
CA VAL A 22 -71.37 17.41 15.38
C VAL A 22 -71.66 15.96 15.72
N VAL A 23 -72.53 15.71 16.71
CA VAL A 23 -72.93 14.34 17.10
C VAL A 23 -73.58 13.60 15.92
N ARG A 24 -74.42 14.29 15.13
CA ARG A 24 -75.03 13.70 13.92
C ARG A 24 -74.00 13.40 12.84
N ALA A 25 -73.06 14.31 12.59
CA ALA A 25 -71.99 14.12 11.61
C ALA A 25 -71.04 12.97 11.99
N GLU A 26 -70.67 12.89 13.27
CA GLU A 26 -69.87 11.78 13.80
C GLU A 26 -70.62 10.45 13.77
N SER A 27 -71.93 10.46 14.05
CA SER A 27 -72.77 9.26 13.96
C SER A 27 -72.90 8.79 12.51
N GLN A 28 -73.04 9.71 11.55
CA GLN A 28 -73.06 9.40 10.13
C GLN A 28 -71.71 8.90 9.61
N SER A 29 -70.57 9.41 10.10
CA SER A 29 -69.25 8.89 9.70
C SER A 29 -69.01 7.47 10.25
N LYS A 30 -69.50 7.17 11.46
CA LYS A 30 -69.43 5.82 12.07
C LYS A 30 -70.34 4.80 11.39
N THR A 31 -71.46 5.23 10.80
CA THR A 31 -72.36 4.35 10.01
C THR A 31 -71.98 4.28 8.53
N ASN A 32 -71.21 5.24 8.01
CA ASN A 32 -70.58 5.18 6.68
C ASN A 32 -69.39 4.20 6.67
N LYS A 33 -69.60 3.00 7.19
CA LYS A 33 -68.76 1.85 6.87
C LYS A 33 -69.04 1.55 5.40
N GLN A 34 -68.16 2.02 4.53
CA GLN A 34 -68.20 1.76 3.09
C GLN A 34 -68.53 0.28 2.88
N VAL A 35 -69.76 -0.01 2.46
CA VAL A 35 -70.23 -1.39 2.29
C VAL A 35 -69.49 -1.93 1.08
N LEU A 36 -68.40 -2.65 1.32
CA LEU A 36 -67.61 -3.29 0.27
C LEU A 36 -68.52 -4.17 -0.56
N THR A 37 -68.72 -3.78 -1.81
CA THR A 37 -69.56 -4.51 -2.74
C THR A 37 -68.77 -5.69 -3.31
N LYS A 38 -69.47 -6.71 -3.82
CA LYS A 38 -68.82 -7.84 -4.52
C LYS A 38 -67.88 -7.37 -5.65
N GLY A 39 -68.19 -6.23 -6.29
CA GLY A 39 -67.35 -5.58 -7.29
C GLY A 39 -66.01 -5.07 -6.73
N ASP A 40 -66.02 -4.45 -5.56
CA ASP A 40 -64.80 -3.95 -4.89
C ASP A 40 -63.84 -5.11 -4.55
N PHE A 41 -64.38 -6.22 -4.05
CA PHE A 41 -63.58 -7.43 -3.80
C PHE A 41 -63.01 -8.04 -5.08
N TYR A 42 -63.81 -8.07 -6.16
CA TYR A 42 -63.34 -8.55 -7.46
C TYR A 42 -62.21 -7.68 -8.01
N TYR A 43 -62.35 -6.35 -7.93
CA TYR A 43 -61.33 -5.41 -8.36
C TYR A 43 -60.05 -5.53 -7.52
N LYS A 44 -60.18 -5.64 -6.19
CA LYS A 44 -59.03 -5.83 -5.29
C LYS A 44 -58.31 -7.14 -5.56
N LYS A 45 -59.04 -8.22 -5.81
CA LYS A 45 -58.46 -9.52 -6.21
C LYS A 45 -57.68 -9.41 -7.53
N LEU A 46 -58.21 -8.69 -8.52
CA LEU A 46 -57.52 -8.48 -9.80
C LEU A 46 -56.27 -7.62 -9.63
N GLU A 47 -56.36 -6.54 -8.85
CA GLU A 47 -55.22 -5.67 -8.51
C GLU A 47 -54.10 -6.46 -7.81
N LEU A 48 -54.44 -7.28 -6.82
CA LEU A 48 -53.49 -8.14 -6.12
C LEU A 48 -52.85 -9.15 -7.07
N LYS A 49 -53.62 -9.79 -7.96
CA LYS A 49 -53.07 -10.68 -8.99
C LYS A 49 -52.09 -9.96 -9.92
N LYS A 50 -52.39 -8.72 -10.31
CA LYS A 50 -51.47 -7.90 -11.13
C LYS A 50 -50.19 -7.58 -10.38
N LYS A 51 -50.30 -7.13 -9.12
CA LYS A 51 -49.15 -6.85 -8.25
C LYS A 51 -48.27 -8.07 -8.04
N ILE A 52 -48.86 -9.24 -7.78
CA ILE A 52 -48.10 -10.50 -7.64
C ILE A 52 -47.29 -10.79 -8.91
N LYS A 53 -47.91 -10.69 -10.09
CA LYS A 53 -47.22 -10.91 -11.37
C LYS A 53 -46.09 -9.92 -11.61
N GLU A 54 -46.34 -8.64 -11.29
CA GLU A 54 -45.33 -7.59 -11.43
C GLU A 54 -44.15 -7.81 -10.47
N THR A 55 -44.42 -8.12 -9.20
CA THR A 55 -43.38 -8.46 -8.23
C THR A 55 -42.58 -9.70 -8.64
N GLN A 56 -43.24 -10.73 -9.19
CA GLN A 56 -42.56 -11.91 -9.71
C GLN A 56 -41.63 -11.56 -10.88
N LYS A 57 -42.10 -10.75 -11.84
CA LYS A 57 -41.28 -10.28 -12.95
C LYS A 57 -40.06 -9.49 -12.46
N ASN A 58 -40.27 -8.58 -11.51
CA ASN A 58 -39.18 -7.79 -10.93
C ASN A 58 -38.18 -8.68 -10.20
N ALA A 59 -38.65 -9.70 -9.46
CA ALA A 59 -37.77 -10.68 -8.80
C ALA A 59 -36.95 -11.50 -9.81
N GLU A 60 -37.54 -11.92 -10.92
CA GLU A 60 -36.82 -12.60 -12.01
C GLU A 60 -35.76 -11.70 -12.64
N GLU A 61 -36.06 -10.41 -12.84
CA GLU A 61 -35.11 -9.43 -13.37
C GLU A 61 -33.95 -9.14 -12.39
N CYS A 62 -34.25 -9.04 -11.10
CA CYS A 62 -33.23 -8.98 -10.05
C CYS A 62 -32.33 -10.21 -10.07
N ASN A 63 -32.89 -11.42 -10.14
CA ASN A 63 -32.11 -12.66 -10.21
C ASN A 63 -31.21 -12.70 -11.45
N LYS A 64 -31.69 -12.26 -12.61
CA LYS A 64 -30.86 -12.16 -13.82
C LYS A 64 -29.68 -11.22 -13.59
N THR A 65 -29.94 -10.03 -13.03
CA THR A 65 -28.89 -9.06 -12.71
C THR A 65 -27.87 -9.63 -11.72
N ILE A 66 -28.32 -10.33 -10.67
CA ILE A 66 -27.44 -10.99 -9.70
C ILE A 66 -26.52 -11.99 -10.41
N THR A 67 -27.08 -12.89 -11.21
CA THR A 67 -26.24 -13.89 -11.93
C THR A 67 -25.27 -13.26 -12.92
N GLN A 68 -25.62 -12.12 -13.53
CA GLN A 68 -24.73 -11.38 -14.42
C GLN A 68 -23.58 -10.75 -13.63
N LEU A 69 -23.87 -10.16 -12.47
CA LEU A 69 -22.87 -9.56 -11.59
C LEU A 69 -21.91 -10.62 -11.03
N GLU A 70 -22.43 -11.78 -10.61
CA GLU A 70 -21.59 -12.90 -10.13
C GLU A 70 -20.62 -13.38 -11.22
N ARG A 71 -21.10 -13.56 -12.47
CA ARG A 71 -20.23 -13.92 -13.59
C ARG A 71 -19.18 -12.85 -13.88
N SER A 72 -19.58 -11.58 -13.86
CA SER A 72 -18.66 -10.46 -14.05
C SER A 72 -17.58 -10.43 -12.97
N GLN A 73 -17.98 -10.60 -11.71
CA GLN A 73 -17.09 -10.68 -10.57
C GLN A 73 -16.09 -11.83 -10.70
N GLN A 74 -16.56 -13.01 -11.11
CA GLN A 74 -15.69 -14.17 -11.29
C GLN A 74 -14.68 -13.96 -12.42
N ASN A 75 -15.10 -13.38 -13.54
CA ASN A 75 -14.20 -13.03 -14.64
C ASN A 75 -13.16 -11.99 -14.24
N LEU A 76 -13.57 -10.96 -13.47
CA LEU A 76 -12.67 -9.94 -12.97
C LEU A 76 -11.64 -10.54 -12.01
N ASN A 77 -12.08 -11.46 -11.13
CA ASN A 77 -11.18 -12.14 -10.20
C ASN A 77 -10.12 -12.96 -10.95
N LEU A 78 -10.51 -13.75 -11.96
CA LEU A 78 -9.56 -14.48 -12.80
C LEU A 78 -8.57 -13.55 -13.51
N ALA A 79 -9.04 -12.40 -14.01
CA ALA A 79 -8.17 -11.41 -14.62
C ALA A 79 -7.18 -10.80 -13.63
N ILE A 80 -7.62 -10.52 -12.39
CA ILE A 80 -6.76 -10.01 -11.32
C ILE A 80 -5.69 -11.04 -10.98
N MET A 81 -6.06 -12.31 -10.75
CA MET A 81 -5.11 -13.38 -10.43
C MET A 81 -4.04 -13.54 -11.51
N GLU A 82 -4.43 -13.46 -12.78
CA GLU A 82 -3.47 -13.54 -13.89
C GLU A 82 -2.51 -12.33 -13.92
N LYS A 83 -3.03 -11.13 -13.64
CA LYS A 83 -2.19 -9.93 -13.52
C LYS A 83 -1.23 -10.01 -12.34
N GLU A 84 -1.68 -10.50 -11.19
CA GLU A 84 -0.83 -10.73 -10.01
C GLU A 84 0.29 -11.73 -10.31
N ARG A 85 -0.03 -12.84 -11.01
CA ARG A 85 0.96 -13.82 -11.46
C ARG A 85 2.02 -13.21 -12.37
N ILE A 86 1.60 -12.40 -13.35
CA ILE A 86 2.53 -11.71 -14.26
C ILE A 86 3.41 -10.73 -13.49
N LEU A 87 2.83 -9.92 -12.60
CA LEU A 87 3.57 -8.97 -11.78
C LEU A 87 4.59 -9.67 -10.88
N SER A 88 4.23 -10.79 -10.28
CA SER A 88 5.15 -11.60 -9.48
C SER A 88 6.33 -12.10 -10.32
N GLY A 89 6.10 -12.52 -11.56
CA GLY A 89 7.18 -12.92 -12.47
C GLY A 89 8.10 -11.77 -12.84
N MET A 90 7.53 -10.61 -13.20
CA MET A 90 8.30 -9.41 -13.53
C MET A 90 9.12 -8.90 -12.34
N ASN A 91 8.58 -8.97 -11.11
CA ASN A 91 9.31 -8.59 -9.91
C ASN A 91 10.51 -9.50 -9.67
N TYR A 92 10.36 -10.81 -9.86
CA TYR A 92 11.48 -11.76 -9.75
C TYR A 92 12.58 -11.45 -10.78
N GLU A 93 12.21 -11.18 -12.04
CA GLU A 93 13.17 -10.79 -13.07
C GLU A 93 13.88 -9.46 -12.73
N ALA A 94 13.15 -8.50 -12.16
CA ALA A 94 13.72 -7.23 -11.73
C ALA A 94 14.75 -7.43 -10.59
N GLU A 95 14.42 -8.25 -9.59
CA GLU A 95 15.34 -8.61 -8.51
C GLU A 95 16.60 -9.31 -9.05
N GLU A 96 16.46 -10.23 -10.01
CA GLU A 96 17.60 -10.88 -10.67
C GLU A 96 18.50 -9.86 -11.39
N PHE A 97 17.91 -8.88 -12.07
CA PHE A 97 18.67 -7.81 -12.73
C PHE A 97 19.40 -6.92 -11.72
N ASP A 98 18.77 -6.57 -10.60
CA ASP A 98 19.40 -5.78 -9.54
C ASP A 98 20.63 -6.51 -8.96
N GLU A 99 20.52 -7.81 -8.67
CA GLU A 99 21.65 -8.63 -8.22
C GLU A 99 22.79 -8.64 -9.25
N LYS A 100 22.45 -8.77 -10.54
CA LYS A 100 23.44 -8.77 -11.62
C LYS A 100 24.12 -7.41 -11.77
N ILE A 101 23.39 -6.31 -11.60
CA ILE A 101 23.93 -4.95 -11.59
C ILE A 101 24.96 -4.82 -10.46
N ASP A 102 24.61 -5.25 -9.24
CA ASP A 102 25.50 -5.18 -8.08
C ASP A 102 26.79 -5.99 -8.31
N GLN A 103 26.68 -7.21 -8.84
CA GLN A 103 27.83 -8.04 -9.18
C GLN A 103 28.74 -7.38 -10.23
N LEU A 104 28.16 -6.85 -11.30
CA LEU A 104 28.91 -6.17 -12.36
C LEU A 104 29.58 -4.89 -11.86
N GLN A 105 28.92 -4.15 -10.96
CA GLN A 105 29.52 -2.98 -10.33
C GLN A 105 30.70 -3.36 -9.44
N ALA A 106 30.58 -4.42 -8.64
CA ALA A 106 31.68 -4.92 -7.81
C ALA A 106 32.87 -5.35 -8.68
N MET A 107 32.63 -6.12 -9.74
CA MET A 107 33.67 -6.51 -10.71
C MET A 107 34.34 -5.30 -11.37
N LYS A 108 33.56 -4.28 -11.77
CA LYS A 108 34.09 -3.05 -12.36
C LYS A 108 35.02 -2.32 -11.38
N ARG A 109 34.63 -2.21 -10.11
CA ARG A 109 35.45 -1.57 -9.05
C ARG A 109 36.75 -2.34 -8.83
N GLN A 110 36.67 -3.68 -8.74
CA GLN A 110 37.84 -4.53 -8.58
C GLN A 110 38.82 -4.39 -9.76
N ASN A 111 38.32 -4.51 -10.99
CA ASN A 111 39.13 -4.37 -12.20
C ASN A 111 39.83 -3.01 -12.27
N LEU A 112 39.13 -1.92 -11.88
CA LEU A 112 39.71 -0.60 -11.83
C LEU A 112 40.85 -0.50 -10.80
N SER A 113 40.64 -1.07 -9.60
CA SER A 113 41.67 -1.14 -8.56
C SER A 113 42.92 -1.86 -9.06
N ASP A 114 42.73 -3.01 -9.70
CA ASP A 114 43.84 -3.83 -10.23
C ASP A 114 44.60 -3.10 -11.36
N ILE A 115 43.88 -2.39 -12.24
CA ILE A 115 44.50 -1.58 -13.30
C ILE A 115 45.35 -0.47 -12.68
N VAL A 116 44.81 0.29 -11.72
CA VAL A 116 45.53 1.40 -11.08
C VAL A 116 46.75 0.89 -10.31
N SER A 117 46.63 -0.23 -9.60
CA SER A 117 47.74 -0.89 -8.90
C SER A 117 48.84 -1.31 -9.87
N ASN A 118 48.48 -1.96 -10.97
CA ASN A 118 49.43 -2.37 -12.00
C ASN A 118 50.10 -1.18 -12.69
N GLN A 119 49.36 -0.12 -13.02
CA GLN A 119 49.93 1.11 -13.58
C GLN A 119 50.93 1.76 -12.62
N THR A 120 50.61 1.78 -11.32
CA THR A 120 51.49 2.31 -10.28
C THR A 120 52.77 1.49 -10.16
N ARG A 121 52.65 0.15 -10.17
CA ARG A 121 53.80 -0.76 -10.16
C ARG A 121 54.70 -0.56 -11.38
N VAL A 122 54.12 -0.41 -12.57
CA VAL A 122 54.88 -0.12 -13.80
C VAL A 122 55.65 1.20 -13.69
N LYS A 123 55.01 2.26 -13.18
CA LYS A 123 55.68 3.56 -12.94
C LYS A 123 56.86 3.43 -11.99
N HIS A 124 56.69 2.71 -10.88
CA HIS A 124 57.78 2.48 -9.94
C HIS A 124 58.93 1.68 -10.56
N MET A 125 58.62 0.60 -11.29
CA MET A 125 59.63 -0.23 -11.93
C MET A 125 60.41 0.55 -13.01
N GLN A 126 59.73 1.43 -13.75
CA GLN A 126 60.38 2.34 -14.70
C GLN A 126 61.31 3.33 -14.00
N ALA A 127 60.86 3.94 -12.89
CA ALA A 127 61.70 4.84 -12.10
C ALA A 127 62.94 4.14 -11.53
N VAL A 128 62.83 2.86 -11.16
CA VAL A 128 63.98 2.04 -10.70
C VAL A 128 64.97 1.86 -11.85
N LYS A 129 64.48 1.49 -13.05
CA LYS A 129 65.32 1.33 -14.25
C LYS A 129 66.07 2.60 -14.62
N GLU A 130 65.46 3.76 -14.42
CA GLU A 130 66.04 5.07 -14.73
C GLU A 130 66.89 5.64 -13.57
N GLY A 131 67.02 4.93 -12.45
CA GLY A 131 67.74 5.42 -11.26
C GLY A 131 67.05 6.59 -10.54
N ARG A 132 65.80 6.91 -10.89
CA ARG A 132 65.01 8.02 -10.31
C ARG A 132 64.14 7.58 -9.12
N TYR A 133 64.12 6.30 -8.79
CA TYR A 133 63.30 5.77 -7.71
C TYR A 133 63.90 6.10 -6.33
N SER A 134 63.11 6.79 -5.50
CA SER A 134 63.46 7.04 -4.10
C SER A 134 62.78 6.02 -3.20
N LEU A 135 63.57 5.32 -2.40
CA LEU A 135 63.07 4.39 -1.39
C LEU A 135 62.27 5.15 -0.32
N LEU A 136 61.01 4.77 -0.15
CA LEU A 136 60.14 5.27 0.93
C LEU A 136 60.70 4.93 2.32
N CYS A 137 61.20 3.71 2.49
CA CYS A 137 61.86 3.25 3.71
C CYS A 137 63.30 2.84 3.39
N ARG A 138 64.28 3.51 4.01
CA ARG A 138 65.71 3.25 3.81
C ARG A 138 66.29 2.26 4.82
N SER A 139 65.54 1.93 5.87
CA SER A 139 65.93 0.96 6.90
C SER A 139 64.74 0.12 7.34
N GLU A 140 65.03 -1.05 7.91
CA GLU A 140 64.00 -1.95 8.43
C GLU A 140 63.19 -1.31 9.57
N ILE A 141 63.85 -0.49 10.41
CA ILE A 141 63.18 0.25 11.50
C ILE A 141 62.14 1.22 10.92
N MET A 142 62.49 1.95 9.86
CA MET A 142 61.57 2.91 9.22
C MET A 142 60.37 2.20 8.57
N THR A 143 60.60 1.01 8.03
CA THR A 143 59.55 0.14 7.47
C THR A 143 58.56 -0.30 8.56
N ARG A 144 59.06 -0.73 9.73
CA ARG A 144 58.21 -1.11 10.87
C ARG A 144 57.38 0.05 11.39
N VAL A 145 57.96 1.25 11.46
CA VAL A 145 57.24 2.47 11.89
C VAL A 145 56.11 2.83 10.92
N GLU A 146 56.36 2.84 9.62
CA GLU A 146 55.31 3.13 8.63
C GLU A 146 54.24 2.04 8.58
N HIS A 147 54.62 0.77 8.72
CA HIS A 147 53.65 -0.33 8.83
C HIS A 147 52.74 -0.15 10.04
N HIS A 148 53.31 0.12 11.22
CA HIS A 148 52.56 0.36 12.44
C HIS A 148 51.60 1.54 12.30
N LYS A 149 52.03 2.64 11.67
CA LYS A 149 51.19 3.81 11.41
C LYS A 149 49.99 3.51 10.50
N VAL A 150 50.19 2.68 9.47
CA VAL A 150 49.09 2.21 8.61
C VAL A 150 48.12 1.33 9.39
N GLU A 151 48.64 0.46 10.24
CA GLU A 151 47.86 -0.45 11.07
C GLU A 151 47.00 0.30 12.11
N GLU A 152 47.55 1.31 12.78
CA GLU A 152 46.80 2.19 13.70
C GLU A 152 45.67 2.93 12.99
N ARG A 153 45.93 3.41 11.77
CA ARG A 153 44.90 4.04 10.94
C ARG A 153 43.80 3.06 10.57
N LEU A 154 44.15 1.83 10.21
CA LEU A 154 43.19 0.77 9.88
C LEU A 154 42.36 0.40 11.11
N ARG A 155 42.98 0.28 12.29
CA ARG A 155 42.27 0.02 13.55
C ARG A 155 41.30 1.14 13.88
N THR A 156 41.71 2.40 13.72
CA THR A 156 40.83 3.55 13.94
C THR A 156 39.62 3.53 12.99
N LEU A 157 39.86 3.24 11.71
CA LEU A 157 38.81 3.15 10.69
C LEU A 157 37.83 2.01 10.99
N ASN A 158 38.32 0.84 11.41
CA ASN A 158 37.48 -0.28 11.83
C ASN A 158 36.63 0.04 13.06
N THR A 159 37.18 0.77 14.04
CA THR A 159 36.40 1.22 15.20
C THR A 159 35.27 2.16 14.79
N VAL A 160 35.55 3.14 13.94
CA VAL A 160 34.53 4.06 13.42
C VAL A 160 33.48 3.30 12.62
N LEU A 161 33.89 2.35 11.78
CA LEU A 161 32.96 1.52 11.01
C LEU A 161 32.05 0.71 11.92
N HIS A 162 32.59 0.12 13.00
CA HIS A 162 31.80 -0.66 13.95
C HIS A 162 30.83 0.20 14.75
N GLN A 163 31.21 1.44 15.10
CA GLN A 163 30.32 2.41 15.72
C GLN A 163 29.17 2.80 14.77
N ILE A 164 29.48 3.08 13.51
CA ILE A 164 28.47 3.41 12.49
C ILE A 164 27.54 2.21 12.25
N ASP A 165 28.05 0.99 12.27
CA ASP A 165 27.24 -0.22 12.11
C ASP A 165 26.24 -0.41 13.26
N GLN A 166 26.65 -0.08 14.49
CA GLN A 166 25.79 -0.09 15.67
C GLN A 166 24.74 1.04 15.65
N GLU A 167 25.12 2.23 15.21
CA GLU A 167 24.24 3.42 15.20
C GLU A 167 23.28 3.42 14.00
N TYR A 168 23.69 2.84 12.86
CA TYR A 168 22.98 2.94 11.58
C TYR A 168 22.96 1.61 10.79
N PRO A 169 22.29 0.56 11.32
CA PRO A 169 22.30 -0.78 10.73
C PRO A 169 21.68 -0.85 9.31
N TYR A 170 20.81 0.10 8.95
CA TYR A 170 20.18 0.15 7.62
C TYR A 170 21.16 0.46 6.47
N TYR A 171 22.34 1.00 6.76
CA TYR A 171 23.37 1.34 5.76
C TYR A 171 24.48 0.29 5.63
N HIS A 172 24.38 -0.84 6.33
CA HIS A 172 25.39 -1.90 6.37
C HIS A 172 25.89 -2.33 4.98
N LYS A 173 24.96 -2.55 4.03
CA LYS A 173 25.30 -2.94 2.65
C LYS A 173 26.13 -1.88 1.92
N VAL A 174 25.80 -0.60 2.08
CA VAL A 174 26.48 0.51 1.39
C VAL A 174 27.91 0.66 1.88
N PHE A 175 28.15 0.49 3.18
CA PHE A 175 29.49 0.60 3.75
C PHE A 175 30.40 -0.57 3.39
N HIS A 176 29.88 -1.80 3.35
CA HIS A 176 30.66 -2.96 2.94
C HIS A 176 31.13 -2.88 1.47
N LEU A 177 30.33 -2.22 0.61
CA LEU A 177 30.66 -1.92 -0.78
C LEU A 177 31.77 -0.87 -0.97
N ILE A 178 32.02 -0.02 0.05
CA ILE A 178 33.06 1.01 0.03
C ILE A 178 34.42 0.44 0.53
N LEU A 179 34.40 -0.58 1.40
CA LEU A 179 35.61 -1.20 1.97
C LEU A 179 36.19 -2.37 1.15
N LEU A 180 35.47 -2.93 0.16
CA LEU A 180 35.98 -4.04 -0.65
C LEU A 180 37.33 -3.77 -1.39
N PRO A 181 37.72 -2.54 -1.78
CA PRO A 181 38.98 -2.34 -2.47
C PRO A 181 40.22 -2.30 -1.55
N THR A 182 40.08 -2.41 -0.22
CA THR A 182 41.21 -2.26 0.72
C THR A 182 41.72 -3.55 1.34
N SER A 183 41.33 -4.73 0.84
CA SER A 183 42.09 -5.95 1.15
C SER A 183 43.29 -6.05 0.21
N PRO A 184 44.53 -5.74 0.66
CA PRO A 184 45.69 -6.18 -0.07
C PRO A 184 45.69 -7.71 0.01
N SER A 185 45.54 -8.36 -1.14
CA SER A 185 46.02 -9.73 -1.32
C SER A 185 47.48 -9.74 -0.86
N SER A 186 47.70 -10.27 0.34
CA SER A 186 49.01 -10.32 0.96
C SER A 186 49.95 -11.08 0.01
N PRO A 187 51.11 -10.52 -0.37
CA PRO A 187 52.12 -11.32 -1.04
C PRO A 187 52.61 -12.35 -0.03
N GLN A 188 52.33 -13.64 -0.28
CA GLN A 188 52.97 -14.72 0.46
C GLN A 188 54.49 -14.55 0.34
N PRO A 189 55.25 -14.52 1.45
CA PRO A 189 56.70 -14.51 1.38
C PRO A 189 57.15 -15.86 0.79
N LEU A 190 57.78 -15.80 -0.38
CA LEU A 190 58.52 -16.93 -0.94
C LEU A 190 59.63 -17.29 0.06
N LEU A 191 59.50 -18.45 0.70
CA LEU A 191 60.56 -19.06 1.51
C LEU A 191 61.77 -19.36 0.60
N PRO A 192 63.01 -19.09 1.07
CA PRO A 192 64.21 -19.41 0.32
C PRO A 192 64.41 -20.94 0.28
N ARG A 193 64.85 -21.43 -0.88
CA ARG A 193 65.35 -22.80 -1.08
C ARG A 193 66.69 -23.00 -0.41
#